data_AF-A0A820HKZ2-F1
#
_entry.id   AF-A0A820HKZ2-F1
#
_cell.length_a   1.000
_cell.length_b   1.000
_cell.length_c   1.000
_cell.angle_alpha   90.00
_cell.angle_beta   90.00
_cell.angle_gamma   90.00
#
_symmetry.space_group_name_H-M   'P 1'
#
loop_
_entity.id
_entity.type
_entity.pdbx_description
1 polymer ?
#
loop_
_entity_poly.entity_id
_entity_poly.type
_entity_poly.pdbx_seq_one_letter_code
_entity_poly.pdbx_strand_id
1 'polypeptide(L)'
;DMELFHRCSLKLIKVELVCLKSLIFHQYRNHEITHAHLAKSLTMLMQSGTELALKQSLQINGRSNQEIDEIIMQFWHLYEQTINNEVFENDINTYATYLILKKE
;
A
#
# COMPACT_ATOMS: atom_id res chain seq x y z
N ASP A 1 -5.58 -12.56 4.50
CA ASP A 1 -5.31 -14.01 4.48
C ASP A 1 -3.95 -14.25 3.84
N MET A 2 -3.01 -14.89 4.54
CA MET A 2 -1.63 -15.08 4.05
C MET A 2 -1.52 -16.21 3.00
N GLU A 3 -2.57 -17.04 2.88
CA GLU A 3 -2.61 -18.18 1.96
C GLU A 3 -2.56 -17.75 0.48
N LEU A 4 -3.23 -16.65 0.14
CA LEU A 4 -3.24 -16.07 -1.22
C LEU A 4 -1.84 -15.62 -1.65
N PHE A 5 -1.11 -14.91 -0.77
CA PHE A 5 0.24 -14.43 -1.05
C PHE A 5 1.24 -15.58 -1.19
N HIS A 6 1.05 -16.66 -0.43
CA HIS A 6 1.87 -17.87 -0.56
C HIS A 6 1.62 -18.59 -1.88
N ARG A 7 0.35 -18.77 -2.28
CA ARG A 7 -0.03 -19.37 -3.57
C ARG A 7 0.46 -18.57 -4.78
N CYS A 8 0.62 -17.25 -4.62
CA CYS A 8 1.08 -16.36 -5.67
C CYS A 8 2.60 -16.10 -5.67
N SER A 9 3.37 -16.78 -4.80
CA SER A 9 4.80 -16.55 -4.64
C SER A 9 5.12 -15.08 -4.41
N LEU A 10 4.36 -14.37 -3.57
CA LEU A 10 4.58 -12.96 -3.28
C LEU A 10 5.33 -12.81 -1.95
N LYS A 11 6.33 -11.93 -1.90
CA LYS A 11 7.03 -11.49 -0.70
C LYS A 11 6.72 -10.02 -0.47
N LEU A 12 6.20 -9.71 0.70
CA LEU A 12 6.10 -8.34 1.18
C LEU A 12 7.52 -7.89 1.56
N ILE A 13 8.05 -6.83 0.95
CA ILE A 13 9.28 -6.19 1.44
C ILE A 13 8.91 -4.81 1.95
N LYS A 14 9.24 -4.59 3.23
CA LYS A 14 9.20 -3.27 3.85
C LYS A 14 10.26 -2.40 3.17
N VAL A 15 9.85 -1.30 2.57
CA VAL A 15 10.77 -0.26 2.10
C VAL A 15 10.39 1.05 2.76
N GLU A 16 11.37 1.71 3.34
CA GLU A 16 11.22 2.97 4.06
C GLU A 16 11.49 4.11 3.07
N LEU A 17 10.50 4.96 2.80
CA LEU A 17 10.69 6.18 2.03
C LEU A 17 10.73 7.39 2.99
N VAL A 18 11.71 8.26 2.76
CA VAL A 18 11.97 9.41 3.61
C VAL A 18 11.12 10.61 3.15
N CYS A 19 10.33 11.11 4.09
CA CYS A 19 9.83 12.49 4.22
C CYS A 19 9.13 13.11 2.99
N LEU A 20 7.86 12.77 2.80
CA LEU A 20 6.95 13.59 1.99
C LEU A 20 6.40 14.74 2.84
N LYS A 21 6.85 15.98 2.59
CA LYS A 21 6.16 17.19 3.08
C LYS A 21 4.85 17.38 2.30
N SER A 22 3.85 16.56 2.60
CA SER A 22 2.53 16.63 1.97
C SER A 22 1.56 17.46 2.80
N LEU A 23 0.68 18.21 2.13
CA LEU A 23 -0.39 19.01 2.75
C LEU A 23 -1.24 18.17 3.72
N ILE A 24 -1.50 16.90 3.38
CA ILE A 24 -2.31 15.99 4.19
C ILE A 24 -1.73 15.77 5.60
N PHE A 25 -0.41 15.82 5.74
CA PHE A 25 0.25 15.68 7.04
C PHE A 25 0.14 16.95 7.88
N HIS A 26 0.19 18.12 7.24
CA HIS A 26 -0.06 19.37 7.93
C HIS A 26 -1.50 19.41 8.47
N GLN A 27 -2.47 19.00 7.63
CA GLN A 27 -3.87 18.89 8.02
C GLN A 27 -4.07 17.90 9.17
N TYR A 28 -3.39 16.75 9.16
CA TYR A 28 -3.48 15.78 10.26
C TYR A 28 -2.88 16.34 11.57
N ARG A 29 -1.70 16.97 11.50
CA ARG A 29 -1.03 17.58 12.67
C ARG A 29 -1.84 18.72 13.28
N ASN A 30 -2.55 19.49 12.44
CA ASN A 30 -3.43 20.55 12.88
C ASN A 30 -4.81 20.03 13.32
N HIS A 31 -5.03 18.71 13.34
CA HIS A 31 -6.30 18.06 13.65
C HIS A 31 -7.47 18.43 12.70
N GLU A 32 -7.16 18.88 11.48
CA GLU A 32 -8.16 19.18 10.44
C GLU A 32 -8.73 17.90 9.79
N ILE A 33 -7.98 16.80 9.87
CA ILE A 33 -8.41 15.47 9.41
C ILE A 33 -8.16 14.42 10.48
N THR A 34 -8.92 13.34 10.45
CA THR A 34 -8.73 12.19 11.34
C THR A 34 -7.60 11.28 10.86
N HIS A 35 -7.10 10.42 11.75
CA HIS A 35 -6.14 9.38 11.39
C HIS A 35 -6.61 8.49 10.23
N ALA A 36 -7.88 8.10 10.26
CA ALA A 36 -8.49 7.30 9.19
C ALA A 36 -8.51 8.04 7.84
N HIS A 37 -8.73 9.35 7.83
CA HIS A 37 -8.63 10.15 6.61
C HIS A 37 -7.19 10.20 6.10
N LEU A 38 -6.21 10.37 6.99
CA LEU A 38 -4.79 10.32 6.61
C LEU A 38 -4.44 8.96 5.98
N ALA A 39 -4.81 7.85 6.61
CA ALA A 39 -4.55 6.50 6.11
C ALA A 39 -5.11 6.28 4.71
N LYS A 40 -6.36 6.69 4.50
CA LYS A 40 -7.02 6.62 3.20
C LYS A 40 -6.33 7.48 2.15
N SER A 41 -5.97 8.72 2.49
CA SER A 41 -5.28 9.62 1.55
C SER A 41 -3.90 9.12 1.16
N LEU A 42 -3.14 8.54 2.09
CA LEU A 42 -1.85 7.90 1.79
C LEU A 42 -2.02 6.65 0.92
N THR A 43 -3.03 5.83 1.21
CA THR A 43 -3.40 4.68 0.39
C THR A 43 -3.72 5.08 -1.04
N MET A 44 -4.57 6.10 -1.23
CA MET A 44 -4.90 6.61 -2.56
C MET A 44 -3.68 7.17 -3.30
N LEU A 45 -2.79 7.88 -2.60
CA LEU A 45 -1.56 8.40 -3.19
C LEU A 45 -0.68 7.25 -3.71
N MET A 46 -0.43 6.24 -2.89
CA MET A 46 0.37 5.08 -3.29
C MET A 46 -0.32 4.26 -4.39
N GLN A 47 -1.63 4.10 -4.30
CA GLN A 47 -2.45 3.42 -5.30
C GLN A 47 -2.31 4.07 -6.67
N SER A 48 -2.49 5.39 -6.75
CA SER A 48 -2.35 6.11 -8.01
C SER A 48 -0.95 6.02 -8.62
N GLY A 49 0.10 5.92 -7.78
CA GLY A 49 1.48 5.82 -8.26
C GLY A 49 1.92 4.41 -8.69
N THR A 50 1.25 3.35 -8.23
CA THR A 50 1.80 1.98 -8.34
C THR A 50 0.82 0.93 -8.87
N GLU A 51 -0.49 1.16 -8.84
CA GLU A 51 -1.48 0.14 -9.20
C GLU A 51 -1.31 -0.37 -10.63
N LEU A 52 -1.06 0.52 -11.60
CA LEU A 52 -0.89 0.12 -13.00
C LEU A 52 0.29 -0.84 -13.18
N ALA A 53 1.44 -0.52 -12.56
CA ALA A 53 2.62 -1.36 -12.62
C ALA A 53 2.40 -2.72 -11.92
N LEU A 54 1.64 -2.73 -10.81
CA LEU A 54 1.25 -3.97 -10.13
C LEU A 54 0.35 -4.84 -11.02
N LYS A 55 -0.69 -4.26 -11.62
CA LYS A 55 -1.60 -4.96 -12.55
C LYS A 55 -0.84 -5.55 -13.73
N GLN A 56 0.01 -4.75 -14.38
CA GLN A 56 0.85 -5.21 -15.50
C GLN A 56 1.79 -6.35 -15.09
N SER A 57 2.40 -6.25 -13.91
CA SER A 57 3.28 -7.31 -13.40
C SER A 57 2.51 -8.61 -13.19
N LEU A 58 1.32 -8.57 -12.61
CA LEU A 58 0.48 -9.76 -12.40
C LEU A 58 0.00 -10.36 -13.74
N GLN A 59 -0.35 -9.51 -14.73
CA GLN A 59 -0.71 -9.94 -16.09
C GLN A 59 0.44 -10.67 -16.79
N ILE A 60 1.67 -10.12 -16.72
CA ILE A 60 2.88 -10.73 -17.30
C ILE A 60 3.15 -12.11 -16.69
N ASN A 61 2.73 -12.34 -15.44
CA ASN A 61 2.85 -13.63 -14.74
C ASN A 61 1.65 -14.56 -14.99
N GLY A 62 0.82 -14.29 -16.00
CA GLY A 62 -0.24 -15.17 -16.46
C GLY A 62 -1.49 -15.21 -15.58
N ARG A 63 -1.69 -14.22 -14.72
CA ARG A 63 -2.90 -14.13 -13.87
C ARG A 63 -4.11 -13.66 -14.68
N SER A 64 -5.28 -14.19 -14.35
CA SER A 64 -6.54 -13.72 -14.92
C SER A 64 -6.91 -12.33 -14.38
N ASN A 65 -7.69 -11.56 -15.15
CA ASN A 65 -8.13 -10.22 -14.72
C ASN A 65 -8.90 -10.28 -13.38
N GLN A 66 -9.71 -11.31 -13.17
CA GLN A 66 -10.43 -11.49 -11.91
C GLN A 66 -9.47 -11.69 -10.73
N GLU A 67 -8.49 -12.59 -10.84
CA GLU A 67 -7.48 -12.79 -9.79
C GLU A 67 -6.68 -11.51 -9.51
N ILE A 68 -6.37 -10.74 -10.56
CA ILE A 68 -5.65 -9.47 -10.43
C ILE A 68 -6.47 -8.48 -9.61
N ASP A 69 -7.74 -8.30 -9.93
CA ASP A 69 -8.61 -7.36 -9.22
C ASP A 69 -8.78 -7.77 -7.74
N GLU A 70 -8.92 -9.07 -7.46
CA GLU A 70 -8.98 -9.60 -6.10
C GLU A 70 -7.68 -9.34 -5.31
N ILE A 71 -6.51 -9.59 -5.93
CA ILE A 71 -5.19 -9.34 -5.31
C ILE A 71 -5.01 -7.85 -5.01
N ILE A 72 -5.29 -6.99 -5.99
CA ILE A 72 -5.11 -5.53 -5.87
C ILE A 72 -6.03 -4.97 -4.79
N MET A 73 -7.29 -5.38 -4.76
CA MET A 73 -8.25 -4.95 -3.73
C MET A 73 -7.78 -5.35 -2.33
N GLN A 74 -7.38 -6.62 -2.12
CA GLN A 74 -6.90 -7.08 -0.83
C GLN A 74 -5.60 -6.38 -0.41
N PHE A 75 -4.69 -6.15 -1.35
CA PHE A 75 -3.44 -5.46 -1.10
C PHE A 75 -3.67 -4.05 -0.56
N TRP A 76 -4.50 -3.23 -1.23
CA TRP A 76 -4.78 -1.87 -0.78
C TRP A 76 -5.55 -1.81 0.53
N HIS A 77 -6.45 -2.77 0.76
CA HIS A 77 -7.13 -2.89 2.04
C HIS A 77 -6.14 -3.16 3.20
N LEU A 78 -5.22 -4.11 3.02
CA LEU A 78 -4.19 -4.41 4.01
C LEU A 78 -3.23 -3.24 4.21
N TYR A 79 -2.87 -2.55 3.13
CA TYR A 79 -2.03 -1.36 3.20
C TYR A 79 -2.69 -0.25 4.04
N GLU A 80 -3.96 0.07 3.79
CA GLU A 80 -4.71 1.07 4.56
C GLU A 80 -4.86 0.67 6.03
N GLN A 81 -5.15 -0.61 6.31
CA GLN A 81 -5.22 -1.13 7.67
C GLN A 81 -3.89 -1.04 8.41
N THR A 82 -2.78 -1.29 7.71
CA THR A 82 -1.44 -1.19 8.29
C THR A 82 -1.18 0.23 8.75
N ILE A 83 -1.45 1.22 7.89
CA ILE A 83 -1.31 2.64 8.24
C ILE A 83 -2.24 3.02 9.40
N ASN A 84 -3.49 2.55 9.38
CA ASN A 84 -4.45 2.85 10.44
C ASN A 84 -4.04 2.34 11.83
N ASN A 85 -3.22 1.29 11.88
CA ASN A 85 -2.75 0.69 13.12
C ASN A 85 -1.37 1.21 13.56
N GLU A 86 -0.74 2.08 12.76
CA GLU A 86 0.53 2.70 13.12
C GLU A 86 0.33 3.93 14.02
N VAL A 87 1.31 4.16 14.90
CA VAL A 87 1.37 5.35 15.74
C VAL A 87 2.39 6.31 15.13
N PHE A 88 1.94 7.47 14.68
CA PHE A 88 2.79 8.50 14.09
C PHE A 88 3.33 9.45 15.17
N GLU A 89 4.43 9.10 15.81
CA GLU A 89 5.00 9.86 16.95
C GLU A 89 5.79 11.13 16.54
N ASN A 90 6.39 11.17 15.34
CA ASN A 90 7.09 12.32 14.74
C ASN A 90 7.22 12.14 13.22
N ASP A 91 7.74 13.14 12.48
CA ASP A 91 7.91 13.19 11.00
C ASP A 91 7.65 11.87 10.28
N ILE A 92 6.54 11.85 9.53
CA ILE A 92 6.00 10.63 8.98
C ILE A 92 6.93 10.15 7.86
N ASN A 93 7.63 9.05 8.14
CA ASN A 93 8.26 8.23 7.13
C ASN A 93 7.13 7.55 6.35
N THR A 94 6.96 7.89 5.08
CA THR A 94 5.90 7.30 4.28
C THR A 94 6.23 5.84 4.03
N TYR A 95 5.37 4.93 4.48
CA TYR A 95 5.54 3.50 4.29
C TYR A 95 5.15 3.12 2.86
N ALA A 96 6.08 2.63 2.05
CA ALA A 96 5.72 1.99 0.78
C ALA A 96 5.78 0.47 0.97
N THR A 97 4.64 -0.19 0.85
CA THR A 97 4.61 -1.65 0.78
C THR A 97 4.75 -2.03 -0.68
N TYR A 98 5.81 -2.74 -1.03
CA TYR A 98 5.96 -3.31 -2.37
C TYR A 98 5.52 -4.77 -2.36
N LEU A 99 4.71 -5.13 -3.36
CA LEU A 99 4.39 -6.51 -3.68
C LEU A 99 5.53 -7.05 -4.56
N ILE A 100 6.39 -7.92 -4.02
CA ILE A 100 7.49 -8.49 -4.80
C ILE A 100 7.14 -9.92 -5.17
N LEU A 101 7.15 -10.21 -6.48
CA LEU A 101 7.18 -11.57 -6.99
C LEU A 101 8.47 -12.24 -6.48
N LYS A 102 8.34 -13.29 -5.68
CA LYS A 102 9.43 -14.24 -5.44
C LYS A 102 9.74 -14.86 -6.79
N LYS A 103 10.97 -14.64 -7.27
CA LYS A 103 11.57 -15.59 -8.22
C LYS A 103 11.76 -16.90 -7.48
N GLU A 104 11.32 -17.99 -8.13
CA GLU A 104 11.77 -19.34 -7.82
C GLU A 104 13.30 -19.43 -7.89
#